data_AF-A0A9X4KDI1-F1
#
_entry.id   AF-A0A9X4KDI1-F1
#
_cell.length_a   1.000
_cell.length_b   1.000
_cell.length_c   1.000
_cell.angle_alpha   90.00
_cell.angle_beta   90.00
_cell.angle_gamma   90.00
#
_symmetry.space_group_name_H-M   'P 1'
#
loop_
_entity.id
_entity.type
_entity.pdbx_description
1 polymer ?
#
loop_
_entity_poly.entity_id
_entity_poly.type
_entity_poly.pdbx_seq_one_letter_code
_entity_poly.pdbx_strand_id
1 'polypeptide(L)'
;MIVDAIRERELTTVDEIKLATGATRSCGGCKPVVEQILKLTLGDKYDSAAAKQAGICDCTPLSRDEVVAAIKEKGLITSKEVRYALDWNNKEGCSKCRPALNYYLGMIWPQEHEDEKDSRFVNERMHGNIQKDGTFGVVPRMYGGVTTPEDLRLIADVAVKYNVKLVKVTGGQRLDLLGVKREDLPAIWSDLGMPSGYAYAKALRTVKTCVGSQFCRFGTKDSMGMGIVLEKSTSGSTCRPSSRWRSTAVRATAPSRRRRISAS
;
A
#
# COMPACT_ATOMS: atom_id res chain seq x y z
N MET A 1 24.33 -4.70 18.32
CA MET A 1 23.40 -5.58 17.58
C MET A 1 23.67 -5.63 16.08
N ILE A 2 23.70 -4.50 15.34
CA ILE A 2 24.05 -4.52 13.89
C ILE A 2 25.56 -4.63 13.69
N VAL A 3 26.37 -3.84 14.40
CA VAL A 3 27.84 -3.89 14.34
C VAL A 3 28.38 -5.25 14.79
N ASP A 4 27.82 -5.80 15.87
CA ASP A 4 28.21 -7.14 16.35
C ASP A 4 27.88 -8.23 15.31
N ALA A 5 26.71 -8.15 14.67
CA ALA A 5 26.34 -9.09 13.61
C ALA A 5 27.26 -8.98 12.37
N ILE A 6 27.72 -7.78 12.02
CA ILE A 6 28.70 -7.58 10.93
C ILE A 6 30.05 -8.21 11.31
N ARG A 7 30.50 -8.07 12.55
CA ARG A 7 31.80 -8.58 13.02
C ARG A 7 31.82 -10.09 13.25
N GLU A 8 30.77 -10.64 13.84
CA GLU A 8 30.68 -12.07 14.19
C GLU A 8 30.36 -12.97 12.99
N ARG A 9 29.64 -12.44 12.00
CA ARG A 9 29.17 -13.21 10.84
C ARG A 9 29.75 -12.72 9.51
N GLU A 10 30.70 -11.79 9.56
CA GLU A 10 31.41 -11.22 8.41
C GLU A 10 30.48 -10.75 7.27
N LEU A 11 29.33 -10.15 7.63
CA LEU A 11 28.33 -9.73 6.65
C LEU A 11 28.83 -8.51 5.87
N THR A 12 28.75 -8.57 4.54
CA THR A 12 29.29 -7.54 3.65
C THR A 12 28.20 -6.75 2.93
N THR A 13 26.97 -7.28 2.87
CA THR A 13 25.87 -6.66 2.13
C THR A 13 24.69 -6.24 3.00
N VAL A 14 23.90 -5.28 2.50
CA VAL A 14 22.67 -4.81 3.18
C VAL A 14 21.63 -5.93 3.26
N ASP A 15 21.54 -6.79 2.24
CA ASP A 15 20.58 -7.90 2.22
C ASP A 15 20.91 -8.99 3.23
N GLU A 16 22.20 -9.28 3.45
CA GLU A 16 22.67 -10.16 4.52
C GLU A 16 22.31 -9.62 5.91
N ILE A 17 22.54 -8.33 6.16
CA ILE A 17 22.14 -7.68 7.42
C ILE A 17 20.62 -7.75 7.60
N LYS A 18 19.86 -7.54 6.53
CA LYS A 18 18.40 -7.61 6.54
C LYS A 18 17.88 -9.00 6.87
N LEU A 19 18.55 -10.06 6.40
CA LEU A 19 18.23 -11.44 6.73
C LEU A 19 18.59 -11.77 8.19
N ALA A 20 19.76 -11.34 8.65
CA ALA A 20 20.27 -11.68 9.98
C ALA A 20 19.62 -10.88 11.12
N THR A 21 19.35 -9.59 10.91
CA THR A 21 18.93 -8.66 11.98
C THR A 21 17.51 -8.14 11.82
N GLY A 22 16.91 -8.31 10.63
CA GLY A 22 15.61 -7.73 10.30
C GLY A 22 15.63 -6.21 10.08
N ALA A 23 16.78 -5.54 10.22
CA ALA A 23 16.92 -4.13 9.85
C ALA A 23 16.60 -3.93 8.35
N THR A 24 16.01 -2.78 7.99
CA THR A 24 15.56 -2.43 6.62
C THR A 24 14.37 -3.24 6.06
N ARG A 25 13.83 -4.23 6.78
CA ARG A 25 12.79 -5.15 6.26
C ARG A 25 11.42 -4.50 5.98
N SER A 26 11.01 -3.48 6.73
CA SER A 26 9.63 -2.96 6.69
C SER A 26 9.46 -1.67 5.89
N CYS A 27 9.98 -0.54 6.40
CA CYS A 27 9.78 0.79 5.82
C CYS A 27 10.96 1.27 4.97
N GLY A 28 12.11 0.57 5.04
CA GLY A 28 13.35 0.94 4.34
C GLY A 28 13.99 2.25 4.80
N GLY A 29 13.39 2.98 5.76
CA GLY A 29 13.87 4.30 6.17
C GLY A 29 15.26 4.29 6.83
N CYS A 30 15.63 3.18 7.47
CA CYS A 30 16.96 3.01 8.07
C CYS A 30 18.01 2.49 7.08
N LYS A 31 17.67 2.22 5.81
CA LYS A 31 18.62 1.68 4.82
C LYS A 31 19.88 2.55 4.62
N PRO A 32 19.78 3.89 4.46
CA PRO A 32 20.96 4.73 4.30
C PRO A 32 21.88 4.73 5.53
N VAL A 33 21.29 4.63 6.73
CA VAL A 33 22.04 4.58 7.99
C VAL A 33 22.77 3.23 8.13
N VAL A 34 22.14 2.13 7.70
CA VAL A 34 22.77 0.80 7.68
C VAL A 34 23.92 0.73 6.68
N GLU A 35 23.78 1.35 5.50
CA GLU A 35 24.86 1.48 4.52
C GLU A 35 26.04 2.30 5.07
N GLN A 36 25.78 3.37 5.82
CA GLN A 36 26.83 4.12 6.53
C GLN A 36 27.54 3.28 7.59
N ILE A 37 26.80 2.49 8.37
CA ILE A 37 27.38 1.59 9.38
C ILE A 37 28.24 0.52 8.71
N LEU A 38 27.79 -0.07 7.61
CA LEU A 38 28.59 -1.02 6.80
C LEU A 38 29.89 -0.39 6.31
N LYS A 39 29.80 0.82 5.73
CA LYS A 39 30.98 1.56 5.25
C LYS A 39 31.98 1.86 6.38
N LEU A 40 31.51 2.25 7.55
CA LEU A 40 32.37 2.54 8.71
C LEU A 40 32.97 1.28 9.34
N THR A 41 32.27 0.13 9.26
CA THR A 41 32.69 -1.11 9.93
C THR A 41 33.62 -1.95 9.05
N LEU A 42 33.40 -1.98 7.73
CA LEU A 42 34.17 -2.76 6.76
C LEU A 42 35.28 -1.97 6.09
N GLY A 43 35.24 -0.63 6.13
CA GLY A 43 36.25 0.25 5.52
C GLY A 43 36.43 -0.07 4.03
N ASP A 44 37.66 -0.37 3.63
CA ASP A 44 38.05 -0.68 2.24
C ASP A 44 37.50 -2.01 1.71
N LYS A 45 36.98 -2.89 2.59
CA LYS A 45 36.31 -4.14 2.19
C LYS A 45 34.85 -3.94 1.77
N TYR A 46 34.31 -2.73 1.95
CA TYR A 46 32.95 -2.41 1.50
C TYR A 46 32.96 -2.10 0.01
N ASP A 47 32.57 -3.08 -0.80
CA ASP A 47 32.38 -2.88 -2.23
C ASP A 47 31.11 -2.05 -2.48
N SER A 48 31.29 -0.73 -2.59
CA SER A 48 30.23 0.19 -2.97
C SER A 48 29.61 -0.11 -4.35
N ALA A 49 30.29 -0.90 -5.21
CA ALA A 49 29.76 -1.36 -6.48
C ALA A 49 28.86 -2.60 -6.34
N ALA A 50 29.07 -3.45 -5.33
CA ALA A 50 28.17 -4.57 -5.01
C ALA A 50 26.82 -4.11 -4.43
N ALA A 51 26.77 -2.88 -3.90
CA ALA A 51 25.52 -2.21 -3.53
C ALA A 51 24.73 -1.65 -4.74
N LYS A 52 25.11 -2.00 -5.98
CA LYS A 52 24.39 -1.61 -7.21
C LYS A 52 22.94 -2.10 -7.16
N GLN A 53 22.11 -1.16 -6.73
CA GLN A 53 20.70 -0.94 -7.05
C GLN A 53 19.93 -2.22 -7.40
N ALA A 54 19.44 -2.91 -6.36
CA ALA A 54 18.47 -4.00 -6.49
C ALA A 54 17.39 -3.62 -7.53
N GLY A 55 17.36 -4.38 -8.63
CA GLY A 55 16.37 -4.23 -9.68
C GLY A 55 14.95 -4.39 -9.15
N ILE A 56 13.97 -4.01 -9.97
CA ILE A 56 12.55 -4.09 -9.60
C ILE A 56 12.14 -5.53 -9.23
N CYS A 57 12.74 -6.51 -9.91
CA CYS A 57 12.53 -7.94 -9.72
C CYS A 57 13.65 -8.74 -10.38
N ASP A 58 13.70 -10.04 -10.12
CA ASP A 58 14.66 -10.98 -10.69
C ASP A 58 14.54 -11.16 -12.23
N CYS A 59 13.51 -10.56 -12.85
CA CYS A 59 13.35 -10.60 -14.31
C CYS A 59 14.26 -9.62 -15.07
N THR A 60 14.97 -8.73 -14.37
CA THR A 60 15.92 -7.80 -14.99
C THR A 60 17.13 -7.58 -14.08
N PRO A 61 18.35 -7.50 -14.63
CA PRO A 61 19.51 -7.03 -13.90
C PRO A 61 19.54 -5.49 -13.77
N LEU A 62 18.70 -4.77 -14.53
CA LEU A 62 18.71 -3.31 -14.58
C LEU A 62 18.14 -2.69 -13.30
N SER A 63 18.71 -1.56 -12.93
CA SER A 63 18.25 -0.77 -11.81
C SER A 63 16.96 -0.02 -12.12
N ARG A 64 16.28 0.46 -11.07
CA ARG A 64 15.10 1.31 -11.24
C ARG A 64 15.40 2.55 -12.08
N ASP A 65 16.54 3.20 -11.84
CA ASP A 65 16.88 4.46 -12.49
C ASP A 65 17.26 4.24 -13.96
N GLU A 66 17.97 3.15 -14.26
CA GLU A 66 18.30 2.71 -15.62
C GLU A 66 17.04 2.42 -16.43
N VAL A 67 16.05 1.75 -15.82
CA VAL A 67 14.76 1.45 -16.46
C VAL A 67 13.99 2.74 -16.76
N VAL A 68 13.92 3.66 -15.80
CA VAL A 68 13.24 4.95 -16.00
C VAL A 68 13.94 5.81 -17.06
N ALA A 69 15.27 5.79 -17.10
CA ALA A 69 16.05 6.49 -18.12
C ALA A 69 15.79 5.89 -19.51
N ALA A 70 15.82 4.57 -19.64
CA ALA A 70 15.59 3.90 -20.91
C ALA A 70 14.16 4.06 -21.45
N ILE A 71 13.15 4.14 -20.56
CA ILE A 71 11.77 4.46 -20.96
C ILE A 71 11.69 5.84 -21.63
N LYS A 72 12.40 6.83 -21.06
CA LYS A 72 12.43 8.20 -21.60
C LYS A 72 13.21 8.28 -22.91
N GLU A 73 14.39 7.66 -22.95
CA GLU A 73 15.27 7.70 -24.12
C GLU A 73 14.64 7.01 -25.35
N LYS A 74 14.01 5.86 -25.14
CA LYS A 74 13.39 5.07 -26.22
C LYS A 74 11.94 5.44 -26.51
N GLY A 75 11.34 6.38 -25.77
CA GLY A 75 9.95 6.82 -25.98
C GLY A 75 8.93 5.69 -25.82
N LEU A 76 9.13 4.79 -24.86
CA LEU A 76 8.28 3.60 -24.69
C LEU A 76 7.00 3.98 -23.94
N ILE A 77 5.84 3.52 -24.44
CA ILE A 77 4.53 3.93 -23.93
C ILE A 77 3.82 2.76 -23.21
N THR A 78 4.06 1.51 -23.60
CA THR A 78 3.39 0.34 -22.99
C THR A 78 4.31 -0.52 -22.14
N SER A 79 3.75 -1.20 -21.15
CA SER A 79 4.54 -2.06 -20.24
C SER A 79 5.18 -3.23 -20.99
N LYS A 80 4.52 -3.73 -22.04
CA LYS A 80 5.01 -4.81 -22.92
C LYS A 80 6.22 -4.36 -23.73
N GLU A 81 6.16 -3.17 -24.33
CA GLU A 81 7.28 -2.59 -25.08
C GLU A 81 8.51 -2.43 -24.20
N VAL A 82 8.35 -1.94 -22.96
CA VAL A 82 9.47 -1.82 -22.01
C VAL A 82 10.13 -3.17 -21.73
N ARG A 83 9.34 -4.21 -21.48
CA ARG A 83 9.90 -5.57 -21.26
C ARG A 83 10.57 -6.14 -22.50
N TYR A 84 10.06 -5.85 -23.68
CA TYR A 84 10.65 -6.32 -24.93
C TYR A 84 11.96 -5.58 -25.24
N ALA A 85 11.96 -4.25 -25.15
CA ALA A 85 13.08 -3.38 -25.50
C ALA A 85 14.25 -3.41 -24.51
N LEU A 86 14.00 -3.85 -23.27
CA LEU A 86 15.02 -4.02 -22.21
C LEU A 86 15.32 -5.50 -21.90
N ASP A 87 14.89 -6.39 -22.80
CA ASP A 87 15.14 -7.83 -22.75
C ASP A 87 14.85 -8.49 -21.39
N TRP A 88 13.66 -8.25 -20.85
CA TRP A 88 13.23 -8.93 -19.63
C TRP A 88 13.25 -10.45 -19.81
N ASN A 89 13.79 -11.17 -18.82
CA ASN A 89 13.83 -12.64 -18.78
C ASN A 89 12.44 -13.27 -18.95
N ASN A 90 11.40 -12.59 -18.45
CA ASN A 90 10.01 -12.96 -18.64
C ASN A 90 9.28 -11.88 -19.43
N LYS A 91 8.98 -12.19 -20.71
CA LYS A 91 8.30 -11.27 -21.65
C LYS A 91 6.88 -10.91 -21.22
N GLU A 92 6.18 -11.87 -20.61
CA GLU A 92 4.86 -11.63 -20.02
C GLU A 92 4.97 -10.74 -18.77
N GLY A 93 6.04 -10.87 -17.99
CA GLY A 93 6.28 -10.10 -16.77
C GLY A 93 5.65 -10.73 -15.52
N CYS A 94 6.23 -10.46 -14.35
CA CYS A 94 5.81 -10.98 -13.07
C CYS A 94 4.85 -10.02 -12.33
N SER A 95 4.31 -10.47 -11.19
CA SER A 95 3.44 -9.68 -10.30
C SER A 95 4.11 -8.46 -9.67
N LYS A 96 5.44 -8.32 -9.80
CA LYS A 96 6.21 -7.16 -9.34
C LYS A 96 6.48 -6.16 -10.46
N CYS A 97 6.98 -6.62 -11.62
CA CYS A 97 7.38 -5.69 -12.69
C CYS A 97 6.20 -5.11 -13.46
N ARG A 98 5.13 -5.87 -13.71
CA ARG A 98 3.94 -5.36 -14.42
C ARG A 98 3.38 -4.09 -13.78
N PRO A 99 2.98 -4.08 -12.49
CA PRO A 99 2.48 -2.86 -11.86
C PRO A 99 3.53 -1.77 -11.70
N ALA A 100 4.81 -2.12 -11.55
CA ALA A 100 5.88 -1.13 -11.43
C ALA A 100 6.12 -0.35 -12.73
N LEU A 101 6.11 -1.06 -13.87
CA LEU A 101 6.26 -0.45 -15.19
C LEU A 101 5.06 0.43 -15.54
N ASN A 102 3.85 -0.05 -15.30
CA ASN A 102 2.62 0.74 -15.49
C ASN A 102 2.67 2.04 -14.67
N TYR A 103 3.14 1.98 -13.43
CA TYR A 103 3.33 3.16 -12.59
C TYR A 103 4.40 4.12 -13.16
N TYR A 104 5.55 3.64 -13.63
CA TYR A 104 6.57 4.52 -14.21
C TYR A 104 6.11 5.17 -15.50
N LEU A 105 5.42 4.42 -16.37
CA LEU A 105 4.87 4.94 -17.62
C LEU A 105 3.83 6.03 -17.35
N GLY A 106 2.90 5.82 -16.41
CA GLY A 106 1.93 6.86 -16.03
C GLY A 106 2.56 8.11 -15.38
N MET A 107 3.74 7.98 -14.78
CA MET A 107 4.49 9.14 -14.27
C MET A 107 5.24 9.90 -15.36
N ILE A 108 5.79 9.21 -16.36
CA ILE A 108 6.61 9.80 -17.42
C ILE A 108 5.72 10.36 -18.53
N TRP A 109 4.66 9.63 -18.89
CA TRP A 109 3.76 9.90 -20.01
C TRP A 109 2.30 10.00 -19.55
N PRO A 110 1.92 10.97 -18.69
CA PRO A 110 0.60 11.01 -18.06
C PRO A 110 -0.57 11.22 -19.04
N GLN A 111 -0.34 11.74 -20.25
CA GLN A 111 -1.37 11.94 -21.27
C GLN A 111 -1.40 10.84 -22.33
N GLU A 112 -0.29 10.14 -22.55
CA GLU A 112 -0.13 9.19 -23.66
C GLU A 112 -0.22 7.73 -23.20
N HIS A 113 0.20 7.45 -21.96
CA HIS A 113 0.10 6.11 -21.39
C HIS A 113 -1.30 5.85 -20.84
N GLU A 114 -1.99 4.86 -21.42
CA GLU A 114 -3.21 4.33 -20.86
C GLU A 114 -2.91 3.33 -19.73
N ASP A 115 -3.52 3.54 -18.56
CA ASP A 115 -3.32 2.70 -17.39
C ASP A 115 -3.80 1.25 -17.62
N GLU A 116 -2.86 0.32 -17.68
CA GLU A 116 -3.12 -1.08 -17.96
C GLU A 116 -3.77 -1.76 -16.73
N LYS A 117 -5.10 -1.91 -16.72
CA LYS A 117 -5.85 -2.53 -15.60
C LYS A 117 -5.36 -3.94 -15.24
N ASP A 118 -4.92 -4.73 -16.22
CA ASP A 118 -4.40 -6.09 -16.01
C ASP A 118 -3.01 -6.13 -15.37
N SER A 119 -2.29 -5.01 -15.35
CA SER A 119 -1.03 -4.90 -14.63
C SER A 119 -1.22 -4.65 -13.13
N ARG A 120 -2.41 -4.18 -12.71
CA ARG A 120 -2.76 -3.95 -11.31
C ARG A 120 -2.92 -5.27 -10.55
N PHE A 121 -2.73 -5.22 -9.23
CA PHE A 121 -2.98 -6.40 -8.40
C PHE A 121 -4.46 -6.82 -8.46
N VAL A 122 -4.73 -8.12 -8.30
CA VAL A 122 -6.11 -8.67 -8.34
C VAL A 122 -7.07 -7.91 -7.41
N ASN A 123 -6.59 -7.49 -6.23
CA ASN A 123 -7.38 -6.73 -5.27
C ASN A 123 -7.76 -5.32 -5.75
N GLU A 124 -6.92 -4.72 -6.59
CA GLU A 124 -7.17 -3.40 -7.19
C GLU A 124 -8.08 -3.53 -8.41
N ARG A 125 -7.96 -4.62 -9.18
CA ARG A 125 -8.80 -4.91 -10.34
C ARG A 125 -10.24 -5.29 -9.96
N MET A 126 -10.40 -6.11 -8.93
CA MET A 126 -11.71 -6.63 -8.49
C MET A 126 -12.38 -5.71 -7.46
N HIS A 127 -11.72 -4.61 -7.08
CA HIS A 127 -12.14 -3.70 -6.01
C HIS A 127 -12.46 -4.37 -4.66
N GLY A 128 -12.08 -5.64 -4.47
CA GLY A 128 -12.32 -6.46 -3.29
C GLY A 128 -11.06 -7.23 -2.89
N ASN A 129 -11.00 -7.67 -1.63
CA ASN A 129 -9.81 -8.33 -1.09
C ASN A 129 -9.98 -9.85 -1.02
N ILE A 130 -9.11 -10.61 -1.68
CA ILE A 130 -9.09 -12.06 -1.54
C ILE A 130 -8.70 -12.48 -0.12
N GLN A 131 -9.47 -13.39 0.45
CA GLN A 131 -9.29 -13.96 1.80
C GLN A 131 -8.62 -15.33 1.71
N LYS A 132 -8.25 -15.90 2.86
CA LYS A 132 -7.57 -17.21 2.94
C LYS A 132 -8.38 -18.36 2.35
N ASP A 133 -9.70 -18.27 2.42
CA ASP A 133 -10.66 -19.25 1.92
C ASP A 133 -11.04 -19.02 0.45
N GLY A 134 -10.38 -18.09 -0.25
CA GLY A 134 -10.68 -17.74 -1.64
C GLY A 134 -11.90 -16.85 -1.82
N THR A 135 -12.63 -16.53 -0.75
CA THR A 135 -13.71 -15.54 -0.77
C THR A 135 -13.15 -14.12 -0.82
N PHE A 136 -14.02 -13.14 -1.07
CA PHE A 136 -13.67 -11.74 -1.15
C PHE A 136 -14.23 -10.95 0.03
N GLY A 137 -13.49 -9.90 0.41
CA GLY A 137 -13.93 -8.84 1.31
C GLY A 137 -14.29 -7.59 0.52
N VAL A 138 -15.48 -7.04 0.78
CA VAL A 138 -15.97 -5.80 0.18
C VAL A 138 -15.98 -4.73 1.27
N VAL A 139 -15.25 -3.64 1.03
CA VAL A 139 -15.15 -2.52 1.97
C VAL A 139 -15.69 -1.27 1.27
N PRO A 140 -16.94 -0.86 1.52
CA PRO A 140 -17.48 0.37 0.97
C PRO A 140 -16.70 1.60 1.48
N ARG A 141 -16.60 2.64 0.66
CA ARG A 141 -15.90 3.88 1.03
C ARG A 141 -16.77 4.74 1.95
N MET A 142 -16.32 4.90 3.19
CA MET A 142 -16.89 5.82 4.17
C MET A 142 -15.88 6.94 4.44
N TYR A 143 -16.07 8.11 3.84
CA TYR A 143 -15.11 9.22 3.91
C TYR A 143 -14.97 9.73 5.34
N GLY A 144 -13.74 9.77 5.85
CA GLY A 144 -13.45 10.18 7.22
C GLY A 144 -14.12 9.30 8.29
N GLY A 145 -14.62 8.12 7.93
CA GLY A 145 -15.40 7.25 8.81
C GLY A 145 -16.82 7.75 9.12
N VAL A 146 -17.34 8.67 8.30
CA VAL A 146 -18.69 9.24 8.41
C VAL A 146 -19.64 8.50 7.47
N THR A 147 -20.87 8.25 7.93
CA THR A 147 -21.92 7.55 7.20
C THR A 147 -23.29 8.07 7.65
N THR A 148 -24.28 8.01 6.77
CA THR A 148 -25.67 8.32 7.11
C THR A 148 -26.42 7.05 7.57
N PRO A 149 -27.54 7.19 8.32
CA PRO A 149 -28.40 6.06 8.61
C PRO A 149 -28.87 5.31 7.35
N GLU A 150 -29.12 6.03 6.26
CA GLU A 150 -29.53 5.48 4.97
C GLU A 150 -28.42 4.63 4.35
N ASP A 151 -27.17 5.11 4.35
CA ASP A 151 -26.01 4.34 3.89
C ASP A 151 -25.82 3.04 4.71
N LEU A 152 -26.00 3.12 6.03
CA LEU A 152 -25.88 1.95 6.90
C LEU A 152 -26.96 0.91 6.62
N ARG A 153 -28.20 1.36 6.35
CA ARG A 153 -29.29 0.47 5.93
C ARG A 153 -28.97 -0.18 4.59
N LEU A 154 -28.50 0.59 3.62
CA LEU A 154 -28.09 0.07 2.31
C LEU A 154 -27.00 -1.01 2.44
N ILE A 155 -25.97 -0.76 3.25
CA ILE A 155 -24.90 -1.74 3.52
C ILE A 155 -25.47 -3.00 4.20
N ALA A 156 -26.41 -2.84 5.14
CA ALA A 156 -27.05 -3.96 5.80
C ALA A 156 -27.93 -4.78 4.83
N ASP A 157 -28.71 -4.12 3.99
CA ASP A 157 -29.59 -4.75 3.00
C ASP A 157 -28.77 -5.55 1.97
N VAL A 158 -27.64 -5.00 1.50
CA VAL A 158 -26.68 -5.72 0.65
C VAL A 158 -26.07 -6.91 1.40
N ALA A 159 -25.68 -6.73 2.65
CA ALA A 159 -25.11 -7.83 3.44
C ALA A 159 -26.09 -9.01 3.60
N VAL A 160 -27.37 -8.71 3.79
CA VAL A 160 -28.44 -9.72 3.84
C VAL A 160 -28.69 -10.34 2.47
N LYS A 161 -28.85 -9.53 1.42
CA LYS A 161 -29.14 -9.99 0.04
C LYS A 161 -28.11 -11.00 -0.48
N TYR A 162 -26.84 -10.77 -0.19
CA TYR A 162 -25.73 -11.61 -0.66
C TYR A 162 -25.24 -12.63 0.39
N ASN A 163 -25.99 -12.80 1.49
CA ASN A 163 -25.66 -13.72 2.59
C ASN A 163 -24.20 -13.59 3.05
N VAL A 164 -23.77 -12.35 3.32
CA VAL A 164 -22.42 -12.04 3.78
C VAL A 164 -22.20 -12.71 5.15
N LYS A 165 -21.16 -13.53 5.25
CA LYS A 165 -20.88 -14.35 6.46
C LYS A 165 -20.56 -13.50 7.68
N LEU A 166 -19.87 -12.37 7.49
CA LEU A 166 -19.43 -11.52 8.59
C LEU A 166 -19.32 -10.05 8.15
N VAL A 167 -19.93 -9.17 8.93
CA VAL A 167 -19.72 -7.72 8.84
C VAL A 167 -18.78 -7.30 9.98
N LYS A 168 -17.58 -6.82 9.64
CA LYS A 168 -16.55 -6.43 10.62
C LYS A 168 -16.29 -4.93 10.61
N VAL A 169 -16.43 -4.29 11.77
CA VAL A 169 -15.92 -2.93 11.99
C VAL A 169 -14.39 -2.97 12.07
N THR A 170 -13.73 -2.20 11.20
CA THR A 170 -12.28 -2.13 11.10
C THR A 170 -11.70 -0.99 11.94
N GLY A 171 -10.41 -1.09 12.29
CA GLY A 171 -9.72 -0.05 13.06
C GLY A 171 -9.61 1.31 12.35
N GLY A 172 -9.87 1.34 11.03
CA GLY A 172 -9.90 2.54 10.19
C GLY A 172 -11.27 3.18 10.03
N GLN A 173 -12.24 2.86 10.90
CA GLN A 173 -13.63 3.38 10.86
C GLN A 173 -14.37 3.02 9.57
N ARG A 174 -14.34 1.74 9.22
CA ARG A 174 -15.07 1.20 8.05
C ARG A 174 -15.71 -0.13 8.35
N LEU A 175 -16.69 -0.50 7.54
CA LEU A 175 -17.32 -1.81 7.54
C LEU A 175 -16.70 -2.70 6.46
N ASP A 176 -16.35 -3.93 6.84
CA ASP A 176 -15.80 -4.96 5.96
C ASP A 176 -16.79 -6.11 5.85
N LEU A 177 -17.28 -6.35 4.64
CA LEU A 177 -18.22 -7.42 4.30
C LEU A 177 -17.41 -8.63 3.82
N LEU A 178 -17.26 -9.64 4.68
CA LEU A 178 -16.38 -10.78 4.47
C LEU A 178 -17.16 -12.04 4.08
N GLY A 179 -16.56 -12.86 3.21
CA GLY A 179 -17.14 -14.13 2.78
C GLY A 179 -17.95 -14.07 1.48
N VAL A 180 -17.74 -13.02 0.68
CA VAL A 180 -18.43 -12.77 -0.59
C VAL A 180 -17.84 -13.63 -1.71
N LYS A 181 -18.67 -14.20 -2.59
CA LYS A 181 -18.18 -14.95 -3.75
C LYS A 181 -17.68 -14.01 -4.86
N ARG A 182 -16.76 -14.50 -5.70
CA ARG A 182 -16.14 -13.67 -6.75
C ARG A 182 -17.17 -13.17 -7.76
N GLU A 183 -18.13 -14.01 -8.09
CA GLU A 183 -19.16 -13.80 -9.11
C GLU A 183 -20.15 -12.71 -8.70
N ASP A 184 -20.38 -12.57 -7.40
CA ASP A 184 -21.32 -11.61 -6.81
C ASP A 184 -20.71 -10.20 -6.69
N LEU A 185 -19.38 -10.04 -6.83
CA LEU A 185 -18.69 -8.77 -6.64
C LEU A 185 -19.26 -7.63 -7.51
N PRO A 186 -19.44 -7.78 -8.83
CA PRO A 186 -19.97 -6.69 -9.66
C PRO A 186 -21.39 -6.28 -9.25
N ALA A 187 -22.22 -7.25 -8.88
CA ALA A 187 -23.59 -7.02 -8.47
C ALA A 187 -23.66 -6.28 -7.11
N ILE A 188 -22.83 -6.68 -6.15
CA ILE A 188 -22.69 -6.00 -4.85
C ILE A 188 -22.26 -4.55 -5.04
N TRP A 189 -21.28 -4.28 -5.91
CA TRP A 189 -20.85 -2.89 -6.18
C TRP A 189 -21.92 -2.06 -6.87
N SER A 190 -22.70 -2.67 -7.77
CA SER A 190 -23.85 -2.01 -8.40
C SER A 190 -24.93 -1.66 -7.39
N ASP A 191 -25.26 -2.58 -6.48
CA ASP A 191 -26.29 -2.37 -5.46
C ASP A 191 -25.86 -1.36 -4.38
N LEU A 192 -24.59 -1.39 -3.98
CA LEU A 192 -24.07 -0.45 -2.99
C LEU A 192 -24.05 0.98 -3.53
N GLY A 193 -23.86 1.19 -4.84
CA GLY A 193 -23.70 2.53 -5.44
C GLY A 193 -22.53 3.35 -4.84
N MET A 194 -21.69 2.71 -4.02
CA MET A 194 -20.59 3.32 -3.29
C MET A 194 -19.25 2.95 -3.93
N PRO A 195 -18.27 3.87 -3.93
CA PRO A 195 -16.94 3.54 -4.40
C PRO A 195 -16.24 2.56 -3.44
N SER A 196 -15.23 1.86 -3.94
CA SER A 196 -14.42 0.96 -3.12
C SER A 196 -13.55 1.72 -2.13
N GLY A 197 -13.46 1.18 -0.91
CA GLY A 197 -12.58 1.65 0.15
C GLY A 197 -11.08 1.49 -0.17
N TYR A 198 -10.70 0.68 -1.16
CA TYR A 198 -9.29 0.35 -1.45
C TYR A 198 -8.52 -0.16 -0.22
N ALA A 199 -9.16 -1.00 0.60
CA ALA A 199 -8.62 -1.45 1.89
C ALA A 199 -7.21 -2.09 1.80
N TYR A 200 -6.89 -2.71 0.66
CA TYR A 200 -5.63 -3.41 0.43
C TYR A 200 -4.82 -2.88 -0.76
N ALA A 201 -5.29 -1.85 -1.44
CA ALA A 201 -4.54 -1.23 -2.54
C ALA A 201 -3.26 -0.54 -2.04
N LYS A 202 -2.33 -0.28 -2.96
CA LYS A 202 -1.21 0.65 -2.73
C LYS A 202 -1.67 2.10 -2.95
N ALA A 203 -2.69 2.50 -2.20
CA ALA A 203 -3.27 3.84 -2.21
C ALA A 203 -3.52 4.32 -0.78
N LEU A 204 -4.05 5.53 -0.62
CA LEU A 204 -4.55 5.98 0.67
C LEU A 204 -5.64 5.03 1.16
N ARG A 205 -5.32 4.26 2.21
CA ARG A 205 -6.22 3.22 2.69
C ARG A 205 -7.37 3.80 3.47
N THR A 206 -7.09 4.58 4.51
CA THR A 206 -8.11 5.12 5.42
C THR A 206 -7.62 6.43 6.02
N VAL A 207 -8.52 7.40 6.17
CA VAL A 207 -8.31 8.56 7.05
C VAL A 207 -9.19 8.38 8.28
N LYS A 208 -8.53 8.12 9.42
CA LYS A 208 -9.24 8.00 10.69
C LYS A 208 -9.39 9.38 11.33
N THR A 209 -10.62 9.75 11.65
CA THR A 209 -10.94 11.04 12.28
C THR A 209 -11.53 10.81 13.67
N CYS A 210 -11.33 11.75 14.59
CA CYS A 210 -12.22 11.84 15.76
C CYS A 210 -13.40 12.76 15.42
N VAL A 211 -14.42 12.78 16.28
CA VAL A 211 -15.61 13.63 16.10
C VAL A 211 -15.31 15.15 16.13
N GLY A 212 -14.07 15.54 16.43
CA GLY A 212 -13.60 16.93 16.30
C GLY A 212 -14.30 17.92 17.24
N SER A 213 -14.15 19.22 16.95
CA SER A 213 -14.80 20.32 17.68
C SER A 213 -16.32 20.36 17.53
N GLN A 214 -16.89 19.61 16.58
CA GLN A 214 -18.34 19.58 16.36
C GLN A 214 -19.09 18.86 17.49
N PHE A 215 -18.50 17.78 18.04
CA PHE A 215 -19.15 16.99 19.09
C PHE A 215 -18.28 16.74 20.33
N CYS A 216 -16.95 16.80 20.22
CA CYS A 216 -16.06 16.56 21.35
C CYS A 216 -15.85 17.84 22.15
N ARG A 217 -16.12 17.79 23.46
CA ARG A 217 -15.80 18.87 24.42
C ARG A 217 -14.32 19.30 24.37
N PHE A 218 -13.41 18.40 24.01
CA PHE A 218 -11.96 18.68 23.89
C PHE A 218 -11.50 18.92 22.45
N GLY A 219 -12.43 18.95 21.49
CA GLY A 219 -12.11 19.13 20.09
C GLY A 219 -11.67 20.56 19.81
N THR A 220 -10.43 20.72 19.35
CA THR A 220 -9.89 22.06 19.01
C THR A 220 -10.17 22.49 17.58
N LYS A 221 -10.37 21.54 16.66
CA LYS A 221 -10.57 21.76 15.23
C LYS A 221 -11.55 20.74 14.64
N ASP A 222 -12.04 21.04 13.44
CA ASP A 222 -12.84 20.10 12.66
C ASP A 222 -11.95 18.98 12.08
N SER A 223 -11.89 17.87 12.79
CA SER A 223 -11.18 16.67 12.35
C SER A 223 -11.90 15.90 11.25
N MET A 224 -13.25 15.93 11.21
CA MET A 224 -14.05 15.13 10.28
C MET A 224 -14.03 15.77 8.89
N GLY A 225 -14.32 17.06 8.79
CA GLY A 225 -14.28 17.80 7.52
C GLY A 225 -12.90 17.74 6.87
N MET A 226 -11.84 17.99 7.65
CA MET A 226 -10.46 17.87 7.16
C MET A 226 -10.14 16.44 6.68
N GLY A 227 -10.62 15.42 7.40
CA GLY A 227 -10.41 14.03 7.02
C GLY A 227 -11.09 13.66 5.70
N ILE A 228 -12.32 14.14 5.50
CA ILE A 228 -13.07 13.96 4.24
C ILE A 228 -12.35 14.64 3.08
N VAL A 229 -11.88 15.89 3.26
CA VAL A 229 -11.15 16.63 2.23
C VAL A 229 -9.87 15.91 1.84
N LEU A 230 -9.07 15.48 2.82
CA LEU A 230 -7.84 14.73 2.58
C LEU A 230 -8.11 13.41 1.85
N GLU A 231 -9.15 12.69 2.24
CA GLU A 231 -9.49 11.42 1.62
C GLU A 231 -10.00 11.61 0.20
N LYS A 232 -10.81 12.64 -0.09
CA LYS A 232 -11.27 12.96 -1.44
C LYS A 232 -10.15 13.45 -2.35
N SER A 233 -9.28 14.34 -1.88
CA SER A 233 -8.18 14.90 -2.69
C SER A 233 -7.14 13.86 -3.13
N THR A 234 -7.03 12.77 -2.37
CA THR A 234 -6.09 11.67 -2.64
C THR A 234 -6.79 10.40 -3.15
N SER A 235 -8.12 10.44 -3.34
CA SER A 235 -8.88 9.35 -3.94
C SER A 235 -8.56 9.28 -5.43
N GLY A 236 -7.54 8.51 -5.79
CA GLY A 236 -7.10 8.31 -7.19
C GLY A 236 -5.59 8.40 -7.39
N SER A 237 -4.86 9.00 -6.46
CA SER A 237 -3.40 9.10 -6.52
C SER A 237 -2.74 7.86 -5.91
N THR A 238 -1.87 7.20 -6.68
CA THR A 238 -0.97 6.15 -6.19
C THR A 238 -0.02 6.73 -5.14
N CYS A 239 -0.34 6.50 -3.87
CA CYS A 239 0.52 6.86 -2.75
C CYS A 239 1.55 5.77 -2.46
N ARG A 240 2.68 6.15 -1.82
CA ARG A 240 3.67 5.19 -1.29
C ARG A 240 2.98 4.06 -0.50
N PRO A 241 3.52 2.83 -0.52
CA PRO A 241 2.83 1.66 0.01
C PRO A 241 2.31 1.86 1.44
N SER A 242 1.01 1.61 1.65
CA SER A 242 0.34 1.55 2.97
C SER A 242 0.25 2.86 3.78
N SER A 243 -0.01 4.00 3.15
CA SER A 243 -0.29 5.22 3.92
C SER A 243 -1.63 5.12 4.68
N ARG A 244 -1.56 5.26 6.00
CA ARG A 244 -2.72 5.38 6.91
C ARG A 244 -2.60 6.73 7.58
N TRP A 245 -3.63 7.55 7.46
CA TRP A 245 -3.62 8.89 8.01
C TRP A 245 -4.57 8.97 9.20
N ARG A 246 -4.16 9.73 10.20
CA ARG A 246 -4.94 9.96 11.40
C ARG A 246 -5.03 11.46 11.61
N SER A 247 -6.25 11.96 11.65
CA SER A 247 -6.58 13.32 12.06
C SER A 247 -7.16 13.27 13.47
N THR A 248 -6.53 13.95 14.43
CA THR A 248 -7.00 14.03 15.83
C THR A 248 -7.01 15.48 16.30
N ALA A 249 -8.16 15.96 16.78
CA ALA A 249 -8.36 17.31 17.30
C ALA A 249 -7.92 17.51 18.76
N VAL A 250 -7.35 16.49 19.41
CA VAL A 250 -6.95 16.53 20.83
C VAL A 250 -5.42 16.50 20.92
N ARG A 251 -4.82 17.44 21.66
CA ARG A 251 -3.39 17.37 22.02
C ARG A 251 -3.19 16.16 22.95
N ALA A 252 -2.29 15.25 22.57
CA ALA A 252 -1.94 14.13 23.43
C ALA A 252 -1.16 14.64 24.66
N THR A 253 -1.82 14.73 25.81
CA THR A 253 -1.21 15.17 27.09
C THR A 253 -1.14 14.07 28.15
N ALA A 254 -1.19 12.78 27.78
CA ALA A 254 -1.03 11.70 28.75
C ALA A 254 -0.17 10.53 28.22
N PRO A 255 0.75 9.97 29.03
CA PRO A 255 1.56 8.83 28.63
C PRO A 255 0.68 7.57 28.59
N SER A 256 0.49 7.01 27.39
CA SER A 256 -0.31 5.79 27.22
C SER A 256 0.40 4.58 27.82
N ARG A 257 -0.02 4.10 29.00
CA ARG A 257 0.30 2.74 29.45
C ARG A 257 -0.47 1.74 28.58
N ARG A 258 0.17 1.22 27.53
CA ARG A 258 -0.37 0.09 26.75
C ARG A 258 -0.30 -1.17 27.61
N ARG A 259 -1.41 -1.60 28.21
CA ARG A 259 -1.56 -2.98 28.68
C ARG A 259 -1.76 -3.86 27.44
N ARG A 260 -0.77 -4.71 27.13
CA ARG A 260 -0.96 -5.82 26.18
C ARG A 260 -1.87 -6.83 26.86
N ILE A 261 -3.05 -7.06 26.30
CA ILE A 261 -3.79 -8.29 26.57
C ILE A 261 -3.20 -9.31 25.59
N SER A 262 -2.47 -10.29 26.13
CA SER A 262 -2.10 -11.50 25.39
C SER A 262 -3.36 -12.33 25.18
N ALA A 263 -3.71 -12.61 23.94
CA ALA A 263 -4.65 -13.68 23.64
C ALA A 263 -3.93 -15.01 23.90
N SER A 264 -4.49 -15.83 24.79
CA SER A 264 -4.10 -17.22 25.04
C SER A 264 -4.39 -18.10 23.83
#